data_AF-A0A1F5YXW7-F1
#
_entry.id   AF-A0A1F5YXW7-F1
#
_cell.length_a   1.000
_cell.length_b   1.000
_cell.length_c   1.000
_cell.angle_alpha   90.00
_cell.angle_beta   90.00
_cell.angle_gamma   90.00
#
_symmetry.space_group_name_H-M   'P 1'
#
loop_
_entity.id
_entity.type
_entity.pdbx_description
1 polymer ?
#
loop_
_entity_poly.entity_id
_entity_poly.type
_entity_poly.pdbx_seq_one_letter_code
_entity_poly.pdbx_strand_id
1 'polypeptide(L)'
;MMIALLGAILVSVFTTPAKPVSAGGVTDYILIDATINPVSGAISVGGFSAAELAAFGIQPIHQDVVSVLRQLNQVHAFLNGTEITVDVDGQKLAAIQWNKESRSALFVLAESYGISLPGATTERVSGLLDEVQVEITTRMTAETSKPFAIQLSRPLQADVGTNGQVTLEGLPTGISLAPEVVNLAASGRVKNLVVCWNQGQVEATVNGQQLPSVTLYRAGVDVLNKVLLGNQAVQNLDPAFTTKVGIDASLSGAPHQTDARCGD
;
A
#
# COMPACT_ATOMS: atom_id res chain seq x y z
N MET A 1 -4.68 15.32 -21.19
CA MET A 1 -6.10 15.26 -21.59
C MET A 1 -6.60 13.82 -21.85
N MET A 2 -5.94 12.80 -21.27
CA MET A 2 -6.34 11.38 -21.31
C MET A 2 -6.18 10.73 -19.92
N ILE A 3 -6.24 11.57 -18.88
CA ILE A 3 -6.53 11.20 -17.47
C ILE A 3 -8.06 10.97 -17.32
N ALA A 4 -8.83 11.25 -18.38
CA ALA A 4 -10.29 11.21 -18.43
C ALA A 4 -10.87 10.01 -19.20
N LEU A 5 -10.05 9.08 -19.71
CA LEU A 5 -10.55 8.00 -20.60
C LEU A 5 -10.83 6.66 -19.90
N LEU A 6 -10.43 6.50 -18.64
CA LEU A 6 -11.15 5.64 -17.69
C LEU A 6 -12.41 6.33 -17.13
N GLY A 7 -12.63 7.60 -17.50
CA GLY A 7 -13.78 8.43 -17.12
C GLY A 7 -14.84 8.60 -18.21
N ALA A 8 -14.95 7.71 -19.22
CA ALA A 8 -15.90 7.87 -20.34
C ALA A 8 -16.68 6.60 -20.76
N ILE A 9 -16.74 5.57 -19.93
CA ILE A 9 -17.52 4.32 -20.17
C ILE A 9 -18.14 3.99 -18.81
N LEU A 10 -19.44 4.00 -18.50
CA LEU A 10 -20.68 3.72 -19.23
C LEU A 10 -21.83 4.55 -18.63
N VAL A 11 -22.74 5.00 -19.50
CA VAL A 11 -23.97 5.73 -19.19
C VAL A 11 -25.12 4.75 -18.90
N SER A 12 -25.83 5.01 -17.80
CA SER A 12 -27.27 4.78 -17.50
C SER A 12 -27.76 3.56 -16.68
N VAL A 13 -28.50 3.92 -15.62
CA VAL A 13 -29.74 3.34 -15.05
C VAL A 13 -29.69 2.46 -13.77
N PHE A 14 -30.25 3.06 -12.70
CA PHE A 14 -30.93 2.59 -11.47
C PHE A 14 -30.30 1.60 -10.46
N THR A 15 -30.15 2.17 -9.25
CA THR A 15 -30.34 1.62 -7.88
C THR A 15 -29.71 0.28 -7.52
N THR A 16 -28.58 0.33 -6.80
CA THR A 16 -28.43 0.03 -5.35
C THR A 16 -26.93 0.08 -5.01
N PRO A 17 -26.53 0.55 -3.82
CA PRO A 17 -25.12 0.62 -3.46
C PRO A 17 -24.53 -0.78 -3.25
N ALA A 18 -23.37 -1.05 -3.85
CA ALA A 18 -22.62 -2.27 -3.56
C ALA A 18 -22.13 -2.23 -2.12
N LYS A 19 -22.36 -3.34 -1.43
CA LYS A 19 -21.87 -3.61 -0.09
C LYS A 19 -20.38 -3.97 -0.19
N PRO A 20 -19.47 -3.38 0.60
CA PRO A 20 -18.09 -3.85 0.67
C PRO A 20 -18.09 -5.32 1.08
N VAL A 21 -17.35 -6.14 0.33
CA VAL A 21 -17.24 -7.56 0.58
C VAL A 21 -16.41 -7.73 1.85
N SER A 22 -17.06 -8.28 2.89
CA SER A 22 -16.39 -8.72 4.11
C SER A 22 -15.28 -9.72 3.76
N ALA A 23 -14.13 -9.58 4.42
CA ALA A 23 -12.97 -10.48 4.43
C ALA A 23 -13.32 -11.91 4.88
N GLY A 24 -14.15 -12.59 4.10
CA GLY A 24 -14.57 -13.97 4.32
C GLY A 24 -13.59 -14.92 3.67
N GLY A 25 -12.56 -15.34 4.42
CA GLY A 25 -11.72 -16.49 4.09
C GLY A 25 -10.36 -16.22 3.48
N VAL A 26 -9.97 -14.95 3.28
CA VAL A 26 -8.60 -14.60 2.84
C VAL A 26 -7.85 -13.93 3.98
N THR A 27 -6.67 -14.48 4.31
CA THR A 27 -5.80 -14.01 5.39
C THR A 27 -4.96 -12.80 5.00
N ASP A 28 -4.71 -12.61 3.70
CA ASP A 28 -3.85 -11.55 3.18
C ASP A 28 -4.64 -10.53 2.36
N TYR A 29 -4.69 -9.28 2.82
CA TYR A 29 -5.39 -8.20 2.15
C TYR A 29 -4.71 -6.82 2.30
N ILE A 30 -5.01 -5.95 1.34
CA ILE A 30 -4.66 -4.52 1.34
C ILE A 30 -5.93 -3.73 1.04
N LEU A 31 -6.37 -2.90 1.99
CA LEU A 31 -7.50 -2.00 1.82
C LEU A 31 -7.01 -0.55 1.78
N ILE A 32 -7.34 0.15 0.70
CA ILE A 32 -7.01 1.56 0.50
C ILE A 32 -8.32 2.32 0.29
N ASP A 33 -8.63 3.26 1.18
CA ASP A 33 -9.68 4.24 0.96
C ASP A 33 -9.05 5.57 0.55
N ALA A 34 -9.64 6.21 -0.45
CA ALA A 34 -9.28 7.52 -0.92
C ALA A 34 -10.55 8.37 -1.01
N THR A 35 -10.42 9.66 -0.73
CA THR A 35 -11.50 10.63 -0.92
C THR A 35 -11.01 11.81 -1.73
N ILE A 36 -11.91 12.34 -2.56
CA ILE A 36 -11.68 13.57 -3.32
C ILE A 36 -12.77 14.55 -2.90
N ASN A 37 -12.35 15.67 -2.32
CA ASN A 37 -13.28 16.73 -1.95
C ASN A 37 -13.95 17.27 -3.23
N PRO A 38 -15.28 17.18 -3.34
CA PRO A 38 -15.96 17.58 -4.56
C PRO A 38 -15.77 19.06 -4.83
N VAL A 39 -15.67 19.92 -3.82
CA VAL A 39 -15.54 21.37 -4.02
C VAL A 39 -14.10 21.76 -4.35
N SER A 40 -13.13 21.37 -3.52
CA SER A 40 -11.75 21.84 -3.63
C SER A 40 -10.84 20.97 -4.49
N GLY A 41 -11.23 19.72 -4.79
CA GLY A 41 -10.36 18.73 -5.42
C GLY A 41 -9.27 18.18 -4.50
N ALA A 42 -9.30 18.55 -3.21
CA ALA A 42 -8.35 18.07 -2.21
C ALA A 42 -8.46 16.55 -2.04
N ILE A 43 -7.33 15.86 -1.95
CA ILE A 43 -7.25 14.41 -1.87
C ILE A 43 -6.94 14.00 -0.42
N SER A 44 -7.59 12.95 0.06
CA SER A 44 -7.18 12.21 1.26
C SER A 44 -7.03 10.73 0.90
N VAL A 45 -6.01 10.05 1.43
CA VAL A 45 -5.76 8.63 1.17
C VAL A 45 -5.29 7.94 2.44
N GLY A 46 -5.82 6.76 2.73
CA GLY A 46 -5.34 5.89 3.80
C GLY A 46 -5.37 6.52 5.19
N GLY A 47 -6.30 7.44 5.45
CA GLY A 47 -6.43 8.16 6.72
C GLY A 47 -5.66 9.47 6.80
N PHE A 48 -4.76 9.74 5.84
CA PHE A 48 -4.05 11.02 5.77
C PHE A 48 -4.94 12.10 5.16
N SER A 49 -5.00 13.25 5.81
CA SER A 49 -5.71 14.44 5.35
C SER A 49 -5.00 15.09 4.16
N ALA A 50 -5.73 15.94 3.43
CA ALA A 50 -5.16 16.70 2.33
C ALA A 50 -4.00 17.62 2.74
N ALA A 51 -4.04 18.16 3.97
CA ALA A 51 -2.97 19.02 4.48
C ALA A 51 -1.68 18.21 4.73
N GLU A 52 -1.80 17.00 5.27
CA GLU A 52 -0.67 16.10 5.47
C GLU A 52 -0.09 15.64 4.13
N LEU A 53 -0.95 15.25 3.17
CA LEU A 53 -0.52 14.84 1.84
C LEU A 53 0.12 15.99 1.05
N ALA A 54 -0.33 17.22 1.23
CA ALA A 54 0.29 18.41 0.61
C ALA A 54 1.73 18.62 1.10
N ALA A 55 2.05 18.27 2.36
CA ALA A 55 3.43 18.30 2.86
C ALA A 55 4.35 17.30 2.14
N PHE A 56 3.78 16.23 1.56
CA PHE A 56 4.46 15.28 0.68
C PHE A 56 4.39 15.68 -0.81
N GLY A 57 3.91 16.88 -1.13
CA GLY A 57 3.85 17.41 -2.49
C GLY A 57 2.61 16.98 -3.28
N ILE A 58 1.68 16.24 -2.69
CA ILE A 58 0.43 15.85 -3.36
C ILE A 58 -0.49 17.07 -3.48
N GLN A 59 -0.76 17.50 -4.70
CA GLN A 59 -1.59 18.66 -4.99
C GLN A 59 -3.06 18.27 -5.20
N PRO A 60 -4.01 19.19 -4.95
CA PRO A 60 -5.41 18.99 -5.33
C PRO A 60 -5.58 18.69 -6.82
N ILE A 61 -6.60 17.90 -7.13
CA ILE A 61 -6.98 17.60 -8.52
C ILE A 61 -7.52 18.88 -9.18
N HIS A 62 -7.12 19.11 -10.42
CA HIS A 62 -7.59 20.25 -11.20
C HIS A 62 -9.12 20.26 -11.31
N GLN A 63 -9.74 21.44 -11.19
CA GLN A 63 -11.20 21.58 -11.09
C GLN A 63 -11.96 21.02 -12.30
N ASP A 64 -11.37 21.10 -13.49
CA ASP A 64 -11.97 20.50 -14.70
C ASP A 64 -12.14 18.98 -14.55
N VAL A 65 -11.15 18.29 -13.96
CA VAL A 65 -11.23 16.85 -13.72
C VAL A 65 -12.22 16.56 -12.60
N VAL A 66 -12.21 17.35 -11.53
CA VAL A 66 -13.17 17.22 -10.43
C VAL A 66 -14.60 17.37 -10.94
N SER A 67 -14.85 18.28 -11.88
CA SER A 67 -16.19 18.51 -12.45
C SER A 67 -16.77 17.29 -13.16
N VAL A 68 -15.90 16.51 -13.81
CA VAL A 68 -16.26 15.22 -14.44
C VAL A 68 -16.49 14.18 -13.35
N LEU A 69 -15.58 14.08 -12.37
CA LEU A 69 -15.64 13.07 -11.31
C LEU A 69 -16.81 13.25 -10.33
N ARG A 70 -17.31 14.47 -10.13
CA ARG A 70 -18.47 14.75 -9.25
C ARG A 70 -19.74 13.99 -9.62
N GLN A 71 -19.83 13.50 -10.85
CA GLN A 71 -20.98 12.69 -11.28
C GLN A 71 -20.94 11.27 -10.68
N LEU A 72 -19.78 10.84 -10.17
CA LEU A 72 -19.55 9.55 -9.56
C LEU A 72 -19.59 9.71 -8.04
N ASN A 73 -20.32 8.87 -7.32
CA ASN A 73 -20.27 8.87 -5.86
C ASN A 73 -19.03 8.11 -5.36
N GLN A 74 -18.76 6.96 -5.98
CA GLN A 74 -17.70 6.03 -5.60
C GLN A 74 -17.19 5.24 -6.81
N VAL A 75 -15.88 5.04 -6.85
CA VAL A 75 -15.24 4.03 -7.70
C VAL A 75 -14.61 3.00 -6.78
N HIS A 76 -14.83 1.74 -7.07
CA HIS A 76 -14.31 0.60 -6.33
C HIS A 76 -13.54 -0.29 -7.30
N ALA A 77 -12.31 -0.66 -6.94
CA ALA A 77 -11.53 -1.64 -7.66
C ALA A 77 -11.13 -2.75 -6.69
N PHE A 78 -11.36 -4.00 -7.08
CA PHE A 78 -11.09 -5.15 -6.23
C PHE A 78 -10.40 -6.25 -7.02
N LEU A 79 -9.21 -6.64 -6.54
CA LEU A 79 -8.45 -7.79 -7.00
C LEU A 79 -8.60 -8.92 -5.99
N ASN A 80 -8.98 -10.11 -6.46
CA ASN A 80 -9.17 -11.30 -5.63
C ASN A 80 -8.22 -12.47 -5.98
N GLY A 81 -7.04 -12.16 -6.51
CA GLY A 81 -6.06 -13.15 -6.98
C GLY A 81 -6.41 -13.79 -8.33
N THR A 82 -7.63 -13.64 -8.84
CA THR A 82 -8.06 -14.24 -10.13
C THR A 82 -8.75 -13.27 -11.07
N GLU A 83 -9.35 -12.20 -10.56
CA GLU A 83 -10.03 -11.18 -11.34
C GLU A 83 -9.82 -9.81 -10.68
N ILE A 84 -9.62 -8.79 -11.50
CA ILE A 84 -9.82 -7.38 -11.14
C ILE A 84 -11.23 -7.01 -11.55
N THR A 85 -12.02 -6.58 -10.57
CA THR A 85 -13.34 -5.99 -10.77
C THR A 85 -13.25 -4.49 -10.56
N VAL A 86 -13.97 -3.73 -11.37
CA VAL A 86 -14.14 -2.29 -11.18
C VAL A 86 -15.64 -2.01 -11.16
N ASP A 87 -16.09 -1.40 -10.09
CA ASP A 87 -17.48 -1.01 -9.87
C ASP A 87 -17.56 0.51 -9.67
N VAL A 88 -18.61 1.12 -10.21
CA VAL A 88 -18.90 2.55 -10.05
C VAL A 88 -20.29 2.67 -9.44
N ASP A 89 -20.38 3.34 -8.29
CA ASP A 89 -21.63 3.47 -7.52
C ASP A 89 -22.31 2.12 -7.24
N GLY A 90 -21.49 1.08 -7.11
CA GLY A 90 -21.90 -0.29 -6.89
C GLY A 90 -22.39 -1.07 -8.11
N GLN A 91 -22.18 -0.53 -9.31
CA GLN A 91 -22.47 -1.20 -10.57
C GLN A 91 -21.17 -1.67 -11.23
N LYS A 92 -21.10 -2.95 -11.58
CA LYS A 92 -19.92 -3.54 -12.23
C LYS A 92 -19.71 -2.92 -13.59
N LEU A 93 -18.62 -2.16 -13.72
CA LEU A 93 -18.20 -1.52 -14.95
C LEU A 93 -17.33 -2.45 -15.79
N ALA A 94 -16.40 -3.15 -15.15
CA ALA A 94 -15.45 -4.02 -15.82
C ALA A 94 -15.05 -5.22 -14.94
N ALA A 95 -14.69 -6.29 -15.62
CA ALA A 95 -14.04 -7.47 -15.05
C ALA A 95 -12.88 -7.86 -15.96
N ILE A 96 -11.68 -7.97 -15.40
CA ILE A 96 -10.47 -8.33 -16.11
C ILE A 96 -9.89 -9.55 -15.39
N GLN A 97 -9.81 -10.68 -16.08
CA GLN A 97 -9.15 -11.87 -15.55
C GLN A 97 -7.70 -11.54 -15.21
N TRP A 98 -7.24 -11.89 -14.01
CA TRP A 98 -5.88 -11.66 -13.51
C TRP A 98 -4.93 -12.79 -13.95
N ASN A 99 -4.62 -12.80 -15.25
CA ASN A 99 -3.68 -13.74 -15.88
C ASN A 99 -2.44 -13.03 -16.43
N LYS A 100 -1.48 -13.79 -16.94
CA LYS A 100 -0.22 -13.26 -17.46
C LYS A 100 -0.41 -12.16 -18.50
N GLU A 101 -1.33 -12.35 -19.44
CA GLU A 101 -1.60 -11.41 -20.53
C GLU A 101 -2.16 -10.08 -20.00
N SER A 102 -3.15 -10.14 -19.10
CA SER A 102 -3.74 -8.94 -18.48
C SER A 102 -2.73 -8.17 -17.63
N ARG A 103 -1.85 -8.87 -16.90
CA ARG A 103 -0.79 -8.27 -16.09
C ARG A 103 0.20 -7.52 -16.97
N SER A 104 0.65 -8.16 -18.06
CA SER A 104 1.53 -7.50 -19.03
C SER A 104 0.88 -6.25 -19.62
N ALA A 105 -0.40 -6.31 -20.00
CA ALA A 105 -1.12 -5.15 -20.52
C ALA A 105 -1.23 -4.01 -19.49
N LEU A 106 -1.51 -4.34 -18.22
CA LEU A 106 -1.58 -3.35 -17.13
C LEU A 106 -0.23 -2.70 -16.84
N PHE A 107 0.88 -3.45 -16.89
CA PHE A 107 2.20 -2.87 -16.71
C PHE A 107 2.62 -1.98 -17.87
N VAL A 108 2.33 -2.36 -19.12
CA VAL A 108 2.53 -1.48 -20.29
C VAL A 108 1.70 -0.20 -20.16
N LEU A 109 0.47 -0.32 -19.67
CA LEU A 109 -0.36 0.85 -19.39
C LEU A 109 0.26 1.73 -18.30
N ALA A 110 0.74 1.15 -17.20
CA ALA A 110 1.42 1.88 -16.13
C ALA A 110 2.66 2.65 -16.66
N GLU A 111 3.45 2.02 -17.53
CA GLU A 111 4.60 2.66 -18.20
C GLU A 111 4.19 3.87 -19.05
N SER A 112 3.07 3.77 -19.77
CA SER A 112 2.54 4.90 -20.56
C SER A 112 2.19 6.13 -19.70
N TYR A 113 1.98 5.92 -18.40
CA TYR A 113 1.75 6.96 -17.40
C TYR A 113 2.99 7.33 -16.58
N GLY A 114 4.17 6.89 -17.01
CA GLY A 114 5.46 7.21 -16.39
C GLY A 114 5.84 6.31 -15.22
N ILE A 115 5.09 5.23 -14.97
CA ILE A 115 5.44 4.21 -13.97
C ILE A 115 6.29 3.15 -14.66
N SER A 116 7.61 3.33 -14.67
CA SER A 116 8.52 2.34 -15.23
C SER A 116 8.78 1.21 -14.24
N LEU A 117 8.44 -0.02 -14.62
CA LEU A 117 8.65 -1.22 -13.82
C LEU A 117 9.63 -2.17 -14.53
N PRO A 118 10.87 -2.32 -14.03
CA PRO A 118 11.79 -3.33 -14.54
C PRO A 118 11.16 -4.74 -14.50
N GLY A 119 11.57 -5.64 -15.40
CA GLY A 119 10.99 -7.00 -15.47
C GLY A 119 11.05 -7.80 -14.17
N ALA A 120 12.13 -7.68 -13.38
CA ALA A 120 12.22 -8.32 -12.07
C ALA A 120 11.22 -7.75 -11.05
N THR A 121 10.85 -6.49 -11.18
CA THR A 121 9.84 -5.80 -10.35
C THR A 121 8.44 -6.28 -10.72
N THR A 122 8.14 -6.45 -12.02
CA THR A 122 6.82 -6.92 -12.46
C THR A 122 6.55 -8.35 -12.00
N GLU A 123 7.56 -9.24 -12.00
CA GLU A 123 7.43 -10.60 -11.47
C GLU A 123 7.14 -10.62 -9.96
N ARG A 124 7.91 -9.85 -9.17
CA ARG A 124 7.72 -9.76 -7.71
C ARG A 124 6.35 -9.19 -7.33
N VAL A 125 5.97 -8.07 -7.95
CA VAL A 125 4.66 -7.44 -7.73
C VAL A 125 3.54 -8.38 -8.16
N SER A 126 3.68 -9.08 -9.29
CA SER A 126 2.67 -10.06 -9.73
C SER A 126 2.53 -11.21 -8.73
N GLY A 127 3.64 -11.75 -8.23
CA GLY A 127 3.62 -12.83 -7.24
C GLY A 127 2.94 -12.40 -5.92
N LEU A 128 3.18 -11.18 -5.46
CA LEU A 128 2.46 -10.61 -4.32
C LEU A 128 0.95 -10.52 -4.61
N LEU A 129 0.58 -9.96 -5.75
CA LEU A 129 -0.81 -9.75 -6.17
C LEU A 129 -1.58 -11.05 -6.45
N ASP A 130 -0.89 -12.17 -6.65
CA ASP A 130 -1.49 -13.51 -6.77
C ASP A 130 -1.98 -14.07 -5.43
N GLU A 131 -1.37 -13.63 -4.32
CA GLU A 131 -1.64 -14.17 -2.97
C GLU A 131 -2.51 -13.24 -2.11
N VAL A 132 -2.71 -11.98 -2.54
CA VAL A 132 -3.35 -10.94 -1.73
C VAL A 132 -4.64 -10.42 -2.37
N GLN A 133 -5.63 -10.13 -1.53
CA GLN A 133 -6.78 -9.32 -1.94
C GLN A 133 -6.44 -7.84 -1.87
N VAL A 134 -6.65 -7.11 -2.96
CA VAL A 134 -6.47 -5.65 -2.96
C VAL A 134 -7.81 -4.98 -3.21
N GLU A 135 -8.22 -4.13 -2.27
CA GLU A 135 -9.43 -3.32 -2.40
C GLU A 135 -9.05 -1.84 -2.38
N ILE A 136 -9.42 -1.12 -3.43
CA ILE A 136 -9.23 0.31 -3.54
C ILE A 136 -10.60 0.96 -3.71
N THR A 137 -10.97 1.78 -2.74
CA THR A 137 -12.20 2.57 -2.77
C THR A 137 -11.84 4.04 -2.91
N THR A 138 -12.40 4.72 -3.91
CA THR A 138 -12.33 6.19 -4.04
C THR A 138 -13.72 6.78 -3.94
N ARG A 139 -13.94 7.76 -3.04
CA ARG A 139 -15.25 8.39 -2.80
C ARG A 139 -15.20 9.90 -3.05
N MET A 140 -16.25 10.44 -3.67
CA MET A 140 -16.41 11.89 -3.81
C MET A 140 -17.05 12.48 -2.55
N THR A 141 -16.22 12.84 -1.57
CA THR A 141 -16.66 13.39 -0.28
C THR A 141 -15.63 14.35 0.31
N ALA A 142 -16.09 15.28 1.16
CA ALA A 142 -15.22 16.17 1.92
C ALA A 142 -14.62 15.51 3.17
N GLU A 143 -15.11 14.33 3.54
CA GLU A 143 -14.57 13.55 4.66
C GLU A 143 -13.17 13.01 4.36
N THR A 144 -12.34 12.90 5.40
CA THR A 144 -11.07 12.18 5.33
C THR A 144 -11.33 10.71 5.00
N SER A 145 -10.43 10.13 4.21
CA SER A 145 -10.43 8.70 3.95
C SER A 145 -10.31 7.87 5.22
N LYS A 146 -10.78 6.62 5.16
CA LYS A 146 -10.53 5.63 6.19
C LYS A 146 -9.04 5.28 6.21
N PRO A 147 -8.49 4.91 7.37
CA PRO A 147 -7.12 4.43 7.43
C PRO A 147 -6.88 3.23 6.53
N PHE A 148 -5.66 3.11 6.02
CA PHE A 148 -5.24 1.89 5.31
C PHE A 148 -5.31 0.69 6.26
N ALA A 149 -5.66 -0.46 5.72
CA ALA A 149 -5.61 -1.73 6.45
C ALA A 149 -4.81 -2.73 5.63
N ILE A 150 -3.72 -3.22 6.21
CA ILE A 150 -2.81 -4.16 5.57
C ILE A 150 -2.69 -5.37 6.48
N GLN A 151 -2.98 -6.54 5.94
CA GLN A 151 -2.73 -7.83 6.55
C GLN A 151 -1.96 -8.64 5.52
N LEU A 152 -0.68 -8.86 5.74
CA LEU A 152 0.17 -9.65 4.86
C LEU A 152 0.89 -10.68 5.71
N SER A 153 0.75 -11.95 5.35
CA SER A 153 1.48 -13.04 5.98
C SER A 153 2.86 -13.20 5.33
N ARG A 154 3.01 -12.88 4.04
CA ARG A 154 4.33 -12.78 3.39
C ARG A 154 4.96 -11.41 3.68
N PRO A 155 6.23 -11.33 4.12
CA PRO A 155 6.94 -10.07 4.19
C PRO A 155 7.21 -9.51 2.79
N LEU A 156 7.20 -8.18 2.68
CA LEU A 156 7.59 -7.50 1.46
C LEU A 156 9.12 -7.53 1.29
N GLN A 157 9.59 -7.80 0.09
CA GLN A 157 11.02 -7.94 -0.19
C GLN A 157 11.68 -6.57 -0.39
N ALA A 158 12.61 -6.19 0.47
CA ALA A 158 13.39 -4.97 0.37
C ALA A 158 14.85 -5.27 -0.01
N ASP A 159 15.35 -4.77 -1.15
CA ASP A 159 16.78 -4.85 -1.45
C ASP A 159 17.48 -3.57 -0.99
N VAL A 160 18.53 -3.71 -0.19
CA VAL A 160 19.40 -2.63 0.23
C VAL A 160 20.70 -2.72 -0.59
N GLY A 161 20.88 -1.73 -1.47
CA GLY A 161 22.10 -1.61 -2.27
C GLY A 161 23.30 -1.17 -1.44
N THR A 162 24.50 -1.23 -2.04
CA THR A 162 25.76 -0.92 -1.36
C THR A 162 25.87 0.52 -0.85
N ASN A 163 25.11 1.44 -1.44
CA ASN A 163 25.10 2.85 -1.05
C ASN A 163 23.90 3.16 -0.12
N GLY A 164 23.20 2.13 0.36
CA GLY A 164 22.04 2.25 1.24
C GLY A 164 20.71 2.46 0.51
N GLN A 165 20.71 2.58 -0.81
CA GLN A 165 19.48 2.75 -1.59
C GLN A 165 18.54 1.56 -1.37
N VAL A 166 17.27 1.84 -1.11
CA VAL A 166 16.26 0.81 -0.81
C VAL A 166 15.31 0.67 -1.98
N THR A 167 15.18 -0.55 -2.49
CA THR A 167 14.06 -0.95 -3.35
C THR A 167 13.10 -1.83 -2.56
N LEU A 168 11.80 -1.73 -2.83
CA LEU A 168 10.75 -2.54 -2.20
C LEU A 168 9.95 -3.25 -3.29
N GLU A 169 9.90 -4.59 -3.25
CA GLU A 169 9.40 -5.44 -4.33
C GLU A 169 10.04 -5.11 -5.70
N GLY A 170 11.27 -4.59 -5.69
CA GLY A 170 11.97 -4.10 -6.87
C GLY A 170 11.60 -2.68 -7.32
N LEU A 171 10.71 -1.98 -6.62
CA LEU A 171 10.40 -0.56 -6.86
C LEU A 171 11.40 0.34 -6.13
N PRO A 172 12.01 1.35 -6.78
CA PRO A 172 12.83 2.32 -6.08
C PRO A 172 11.96 3.15 -5.13
N THR A 173 12.30 3.15 -3.85
CA THR A 173 11.54 3.89 -2.84
C THR A 173 11.91 5.38 -2.78
N GLY A 174 13.05 5.75 -3.38
CA GLY A 174 13.68 7.06 -3.19
C GLY A 174 14.32 7.24 -1.80
N ILE A 175 14.21 6.24 -0.93
CA ILE A 175 14.81 6.23 0.40
C ILE A 175 16.19 5.57 0.32
N SER A 176 17.14 6.14 1.04
CA SER A 176 18.44 5.54 1.29
C SER A 176 18.65 5.41 2.79
N LEU A 177 19.10 4.24 3.23
CA LEU A 177 19.63 4.08 4.57
C LEU A 177 20.86 4.98 4.74
N ALA A 178 21.03 5.52 5.95
CA ALA A 178 22.22 6.28 6.29
C ALA A 178 23.46 5.37 6.20
N PRO A 179 24.62 5.88 5.73
CA PRO A 179 25.85 5.09 5.59
C PRO A 179 26.24 4.36 6.88
N GLU A 180 25.99 4.97 8.04
CA GLU A 180 26.25 4.40 9.35
C GLU A 180 25.44 3.13 9.60
N VAL A 181 24.18 3.08 9.15
CA VAL A 181 23.31 1.90 9.26
C VAL A 181 23.82 0.77 8.38
N VAL A 182 24.22 1.09 7.14
CA VAL A 182 24.79 0.11 6.20
C VAL A 182 26.10 -0.47 6.75
N ASN A 183 26.96 0.40 7.28
CA ASN A 183 28.24 0.01 7.89
C ASN A 183 28.06 -0.84 9.15
N LEU A 184 27.07 -0.50 10.00
CA LEU A 184 26.74 -1.26 11.18
C LEU A 184 26.23 -2.66 10.80
N ALA A 185 25.34 -2.74 9.83
CA ALA A 185 24.81 -4.01 9.35
C ALA A 185 25.93 -4.88 8.74
N ALA A 186 26.82 -4.29 7.95
CA ALA A 186 28.00 -4.98 7.40
C ALA A 186 28.95 -5.48 8.51
N SER A 187 29.25 -4.65 9.50
CA SER A 187 30.10 -5.00 10.65
C SER A 187 29.49 -6.10 11.52
N GLY A 188 28.16 -6.04 11.71
CA GLY A 188 27.36 -7.08 12.37
C GLY A 188 27.14 -8.33 11.51
N ARG A 189 27.70 -8.37 10.29
CA ARG A 189 27.54 -9.47 9.31
C ARG A 189 26.08 -9.80 9.01
N VAL A 190 25.20 -8.80 9.04
CA VAL A 190 23.79 -8.93 8.67
C VAL A 190 23.70 -9.06 7.15
N LYS A 191 23.24 -10.21 6.67
CA LYS A 191 23.02 -10.50 5.24
C LYS A 191 21.54 -10.43 4.90
N ASN A 192 20.71 -11.03 5.75
CA ASN A 192 19.26 -10.90 5.66
C ASN A 192 18.67 -10.55 7.03
N LEU A 193 17.57 -9.79 6.99
CA LEU A 193 16.82 -9.35 8.14
C LEU A 193 15.34 -9.44 7.79
N VAL A 194 14.59 -10.31 8.45
CA VAL A 194 13.14 -10.29 8.40
C VAL A 194 12.65 -9.54 9.64
N VAL A 195 11.79 -8.54 9.47
CA VAL A 195 11.08 -7.87 10.55
C VAL A 195 9.60 -7.96 10.27
N CYS A 196 8.86 -8.59 11.17
CA CYS A 196 7.41 -8.71 11.13
C CYS A 196 6.78 -7.82 12.20
N TRP A 197 5.85 -7.00 11.76
CA TRP A 197 4.92 -6.29 12.62
C TRP A 197 3.57 -7.01 12.60
N ASN A 198 3.04 -7.34 13.78
CA ASN A 198 1.74 -7.96 13.94
C ASN A 198 0.99 -7.30 15.11
N GLN A 199 0.15 -6.30 14.82
CA GLN A 199 -0.78 -5.71 15.78
C GLN A 199 -0.14 -5.27 17.13
N GLY A 200 1.10 -4.76 17.10
CA GLY A 200 1.84 -4.37 18.29
C GLY A 200 3.00 -5.30 18.65
N GLN A 201 3.06 -6.51 18.09
CA GLN A 201 4.20 -7.42 18.25
C GLN A 201 5.21 -7.20 17.13
N VAL A 202 6.48 -7.04 17.51
CA VAL A 202 7.62 -7.01 16.61
C VAL A 202 8.38 -8.32 16.76
N GLU A 203 8.55 -9.02 15.66
CA GLU A 203 9.38 -10.21 15.57
C GLU A 203 10.44 -9.96 14.52
N ALA A 204 11.66 -10.45 14.77
CA ALA A 204 12.74 -10.25 13.84
C ALA A 204 13.63 -11.48 13.77
N THR A 205 14.16 -11.72 12.58
CA THR A 205 15.10 -12.80 12.29
C THR A 205 16.29 -12.21 11.55
N VAL A 206 17.49 -12.42 12.08
CA VAL A 206 18.74 -11.95 11.47
C VAL A 206 19.55 -13.15 11.03
N ASN A 207 19.89 -13.25 9.73
CA ASN A 207 20.64 -14.39 9.20
C ASN A 207 19.98 -15.75 9.52
N GLY A 208 18.65 -15.81 9.55
CA GLY A 208 17.89 -17.00 9.94
C GLY A 208 17.83 -17.28 11.45
N GLN A 209 18.44 -16.44 12.29
CA GLN A 209 18.36 -16.55 13.76
C GLN A 209 17.25 -15.65 14.30
N GLN A 210 16.27 -16.24 14.97
CA GLN A 210 15.18 -15.53 15.63
C GLN A 210 15.72 -14.65 16.76
N LEU A 211 15.32 -13.38 16.79
CA LEU A 211 15.54 -12.47 17.90
C LEU A 211 14.37 -12.53 18.90
N PRO A 212 14.56 -12.11 20.16
CA PRO A 212 13.45 -11.96 21.10
C PRO A 212 12.34 -11.07 20.54
N SER A 213 11.08 -11.51 20.66
CA SER A 213 9.94 -10.70 20.27
C SER A 213 9.74 -9.53 21.24
N VAL A 214 9.25 -8.42 20.72
CA VAL A 214 8.93 -7.22 21.50
C VAL A 214 7.45 -6.90 21.33
N THR A 215 6.72 -6.86 22.43
CA THR A 215 5.31 -6.41 22.43
C THR A 215 5.25 -4.93 22.82
N LEU A 216 4.78 -4.11 21.90
CA LEU A 216 4.42 -2.72 22.15
C LEU A 216 2.95 -2.64 22.51
N TYR A 217 2.64 -1.96 23.60
CA TYR A 217 1.27 -1.68 24.01
C TYR A 217 0.88 -0.27 23.55
N ARG A 218 -0.29 -0.15 22.90
CA ARG A 218 -0.81 1.12 22.36
C ARG A 218 -0.74 2.27 23.36
N ALA A 219 -1.17 2.03 24.61
CA ALA A 219 -1.12 3.05 25.66
C ALA A 219 0.29 3.59 25.92
N GLY A 220 1.31 2.74 25.86
CA GLY A 220 2.71 3.16 26.02
C GLY A 220 3.25 3.90 24.80
N VAL A 221 2.92 3.45 23.59
CA VAL A 221 3.34 4.12 22.34
C VAL A 221 2.70 5.50 22.22
N ASP A 222 1.44 5.68 22.64
CA ASP A 222 0.76 6.99 22.65
C ASP A 222 1.48 8.00 23.58
N VAL A 223 1.97 7.54 24.73
CA VAL A 223 2.79 8.38 25.62
C VAL A 223 4.09 8.80 24.92
N LEU A 224 4.81 7.87 24.30
CA LEU A 224 6.06 8.17 23.58
C LEU A 224 5.82 9.11 22.40
N ASN A 225 4.76 8.89 21.63
CA ASN A 225 4.35 9.70 20.50
C ASN A 225 4.12 11.17 20.92
N LYS A 226 3.40 11.39 22.03
CA LYS A 226 3.17 12.74 22.56
C LYS A 226 4.44 13.39 23.10
N VAL A 227 5.28 12.64 23.82
CA VAL A 227 6.50 13.17 24.44
C VAL A 227 7.58 13.49 23.41
N LEU A 228 7.81 12.60 22.44
CA LEU A 228 8.89 12.72 21.47
C LEU A 228 8.56 13.67 20.32
N LEU A 229 7.30 13.66 19.86
CA LEU A 229 6.90 14.42 18.67
C LEU A 229 6.12 15.69 19.03
N GLY A 230 5.63 15.84 20.25
CA GLY A 230 4.91 17.05 20.70
C GLY A 230 3.76 17.41 19.76
N ASN A 231 3.81 18.59 19.15
CA ASN A 231 2.81 19.06 18.20
C ASN A 231 2.79 18.28 16.86
N GLN A 232 3.80 17.45 16.60
CA GLN A 232 3.89 16.55 15.45
C GLN A 232 3.45 15.12 15.80
N ALA A 233 2.91 14.90 17.00
CA ALA A 233 2.41 13.60 17.41
C ALA A 233 1.31 13.12 16.46
N VAL A 234 1.46 11.86 16.04
CA VAL A 234 0.47 11.18 15.19
C VAL A 234 -0.82 11.08 15.99
N GLN A 235 -1.89 11.73 15.51
CA GLN A 235 -3.13 11.86 16.28
C GLN A 235 -3.90 10.53 16.41
N ASN A 236 -3.69 9.60 15.48
CA ASN A 236 -4.33 8.29 15.48
C ASN A 236 -3.31 7.17 15.19
N LEU A 237 -3.00 6.38 16.21
CA LEU A 237 -2.11 5.21 16.11
C LEU A 237 -2.85 3.91 15.80
N ASP A 238 -4.19 3.91 15.78
CA ASP A 238 -5.02 2.72 15.60
C ASP A 238 -4.66 1.91 14.35
N PRO A 239 -4.36 2.54 13.19
CA PRO A 239 -4.00 1.80 12.00
C PRO A 239 -2.78 0.90 12.26
N ALA A 240 -1.76 1.41 12.97
CA ALA A 240 -0.57 0.63 13.30
C ALA A 240 -0.88 -0.59 14.19
N PHE A 241 -1.89 -0.53 15.07
CA PHE A 241 -2.25 -1.66 15.92
C PHE A 241 -3.27 -2.63 15.29
N THR A 242 -3.73 -2.35 14.07
CA THR A 242 -4.63 -3.21 13.31
C THR A 242 -3.98 -3.83 12.08
N THR A 243 -2.69 -3.56 11.85
CA THR A 243 -1.95 -4.04 10.69
C THR A 243 -1.08 -5.24 11.00
N LYS A 244 -0.88 -6.08 9.99
CA LYS A 244 0.14 -7.12 9.95
C LYS A 244 0.91 -6.97 8.65
N VAL A 245 2.21 -6.77 8.76
CA VAL A 245 3.10 -6.58 7.61
C VAL A 245 4.52 -6.94 8.01
N GLY A 246 5.27 -7.53 7.09
CA GLY A 246 6.69 -7.75 7.29
C GLY A 246 7.53 -7.11 6.21
N ILE A 247 8.82 -6.97 6.50
CA ILE A 247 9.87 -6.64 5.54
C ILE A 247 10.91 -7.74 5.62
N ASP A 248 11.26 -8.33 4.48
CA ASP A 248 12.43 -9.18 4.30
C ASP A 248 13.49 -8.33 3.60
N ALA A 249 14.46 -7.87 4.37
CA ALA A 249 15.54 -7.03 3.89
C ALA A 249 16.73 -7.89 3.47
N SER A 250 17.07 -7.84 2.18
CA SER A 250 18.31 -8.35 1.62
C SER A 250 19.37 -7.25 1.66
N LEU A 251 20.50 -7.53 2.29
CA LEU A 251 21.66 -6.64 2.30
C LEU A 251 22.74 -7.24 1.41
N SER A 252 23.36 -6.38 0.58
CA SER A 252 24.48 -6.76 -0.29
C SER A 252 24.16 -7.90 -1.27
N GLY A 253 22.90 -8.01 -1.71
CA GLY A 253 22.46 -9.01 -2.69
C GLY A 253 22.32 -10.44 -2.14
N ALA A 254 22.20 -10.60 -0.82
CA ALA A 254 21.85 -11.88 -0.22
C ALA A 254 20.46 -12.36 -0.71
N PRO A 255 20.19 -13.67 -0.77
CA PRO A 255 18.86 -14.14 -1.08
C PRO A 255 17.88 -13.77 0.04
N HIS A 256 16.68 -13.37 -0.38
CA HIS A 256 15.49 -13.25 0.47
C HIS A 256 15.11 -14.61 1.06
N GLN A 257 14.49 -14.60 2.24
CA GLN A 257 13.90 -15.77 2.88
C GLN A 257 12.52 -16.05 2.28
N THR A 258 12.48 -16.91 1.26
CA THR A 258 11.27 -17.19 0.47
C THR A 258 10.13 -17.85 1.26
N ASP A 259 10.43 -18.43 2.41
CA ASP A 259 9.49 -19.11 3.31
C ASP A 259 9.15 -18.29 4.56
N ALA A 260 9.69 -17.07 4.70
CA ALA A 260 9.39 -16.21 5.83
C ALA A 260 7.89 -15.84 5.89
N ARG A 261 7.32 -15.91 7.08
CA ARG A 261 5.93 -15.55 7.37
C ARG A 261 5.84 -14.64 8.60
N CYS A 262 4.82 -13.80 8.63
CA CYS A 262 4.51 -12.91 9.75
C CYS A 262 3.25 -13.34 10.48
N GLY A 263 3.37 -13.51 11.80
CA GLY A 263 2.26 -13.73 12.73
C GLY A 263 1.69 -15.14 12.74
N ASP A 264 2.57 -16.14 12.90
CA ASP A 264 2.20 -17.53 13.23
C ASP A 264 1.73 -17.67 14.69
#